data_AF-A0A6P4Y7C5-F1
#
_entry.id   AF-A0A6P4Y7C5-F1
#
_cell.length_a   1.000
_cell.length_b   1.000
_cell.length_c   1.000
_cell.angle_alpha   90.00
_cell.angle_beta   90.00
_cell.angle_gamma   90.00
#
_symmetry.space_group_name_H-M   'P 1'
#
loop_
_entity.id
_entity.type
_entity.pdbx_description
1 polymer ?
#
loop_
_entity_poly.entity_id
_entity_poly.type
_entity_poly.pdbx_seq_one_letter_code
_entity_poly.pdbx_strand_id
1 'polypeptide(L)'
;MGQAPYKTGPSVFLCHAGEDKDRFVEPLYKALVANGLKPDDIFYDKFSIQAGHDIKKSIESALASPNLQLVVTVLSRNLLCEHKYWPKREFELAQRYGLPIFPVWLGHDFGDFDTLVRKYSPTLKGIRALSVTCDSQTGIVEDKIIQDVADNIIKELPKTTKRSNAGFGVLALVAAIVVVIAVISQFITGCPIPNRPENGQVRFETRTHGSLATYTCTAGYDLAGLHMRECVNGQWTGSQPVCEKTVVLCPPVEGPANGAVQVSGRQTGDRARFTCAPGYEMKGTQSTLCQDGVWVGDKPTCEPKGKDVYYEINMELYEIPE
;
A
#
# COMPACT_ATOMS: atom_id res chain seq x y z
N MET A 1 -22.56 -25.26 24.31
CA MET A 1 -23.74 -24.39 24.44
C MET A 1 -23.34 -23.01 23.92
N GLY A 2 -23.94 -22.54 22.82
CA GLY A 2 -23.66 -21.21 22.29
C GLY A 2 -24.25 -20.12 23.20
N GLN A 3 -23.56 -18.99 23.35
CA GLN A 3 -24.09 -17.82 24.05
C GLN A 3 -25.34 -17.30 23.32
N ALA A 4 -26.38 -16.94 24.08
CA ALA A 4 -27.56 -16.29 23.54
C ALA A 4 -27.20 -14.93 22.90
N PRO A 5 -27.95 -14.46 21.88
CA PRO A 5 -27.71 -13.15 21.28
C PRO A 5 -27.77 -12.04 22.34
N TYR A 6 -26.75 -11.18 22.36
CA TYR A 6 -26.61 -10.09 23.32
C TYR A 6 -27.79 -9.13 23.23
N LYS A 7 -28.56 -8.96 24.32
CA LYS A 7 -29.73 -8.05 24.36
C LYS A 7 -29.36 -6.57 24.24
N THR A 8 -28.13 -6.20 24.64
CA THR A 8 -27.64 -4.81 24.61
C THR A 8 -26.25 -4.67 23.97
N GLY A 9 -25.60 -5.78 23.56
CA GLY A 9 -24.23 -5.81 23.05
C GLY A 9 -23.16 -5.63 24.17
N PRO A 10 -21.93 -6.13 23.96
CA PRO A 10 -20.87 -6.17 24.97
C PRO A 10 -20.23 -4.80 25.19
N SER A 11 -19.62 -4.59 26.37
CA SER A 11 -18.80 -3.40 26.67
C SER A 11 -17.30 -3.64 26.48
N VAL A 12 -16.86 -4.90 26.53
CA VAL A 12 -15.48 -5.32 26.28
C VAL A 12 -15.45 -6.38 25.19
N PHE A 13 -14.59 -6.22 24.20
CA PHE A 13 -14.32 -7.25 23.19
C PHE A 13 -12.87 -7.74 23.30
N LEU A 14 -12.66 -9.04 23.50
CA LEU A 14 -11.34 -9.68 23.43
C LEU A 14 -11.11 -10.19 22.00
N CYS A 15 -10.30 -9.47 21.23
CA CYS A 15 -9.85 -9.86 19.89
C CYS A 15 -8.58 -10.71 20.01
N HIS A 16 -8.61 -11.94 19.49
CA HIS A 16 -7.53 -12.92 19.66
C HIS A 16 -7.47 -13.95 18.53
N ALA A 17 -6.33 -14.65 18.41
CA ALA A 17 -6.25 -15.84 17.57
C ALA A 17 -6.87 -17.04 18.29
N GLY A 18 -7.53 -17.95 17.57
CA GLY A 18 -8.14 -19.14 18.16
C GLY A 18 -7.16 -19.99 18.98
N GLU A 19 -5.89 -20.06 18.55
CA GLU A 19 -4.79 -20.76 19.23
C GLU A 19 -4.43 -20.18 20.61
N ASP A 20 -4.78 -18.92 20.87
CA ASP A 20 -4.44 -18.24 22.12
C ASP A 20 -5.53 -18.42 23.20
N LYS A 21 -6.63 -19.09 22.84
CA LYS A 21 -7.81 -19.17 23.69
C LYS A 21 -7.53 -19.82 25.04
N ASP A 22 -7.15 -21.09 25.00
CA ASP A 22 -7.08 -21.92 26.20
C ASP A 22 -5.90 -21.47 27.09
N ARG A 23 -4.82 -20.99 26.46
CA ARG A 23 -3.59 -20.58 27.14
C ARG A 23 -3.60 -19.18 27.74
N PHE A 24 -4.49 -18.29 27.29
CA PHE A 24 -4.49 -16.89 27.72
C PHE A 24 -5.87 -16.23 27.77
N VAL A 25 -6.68 -16.36 26.71
CA VAL A 25 -7.94 -15.58 26.61
C VAL A 25 -9.00 -16.07 27.58
N GLU A 26 -9.19 -17.38 27.73
CA GLU A 26 -10.15 -17.93 28.68
C GLU A 26 -9.74 -17.66 30.14
N PRO A 27 -8.46 -17.86 30.54
CA PRO A 27 -7.98 -17.40 31.83
C PRO A 27 -8.20 -15.89 32.06
N LEU A 28 -7.91 -15.04 31.06
CA LEU A 28 -8.14 -13.60 31.14
C LEU A 28 -9.62 -13.26 31.30
N TYR A 29 -10.51 -13.93 30.56
CA TYR A 29 -11.95 -13.78 30.74
C TYR A 29 -12.39 -14.11 32.18
N LYS A 30 -11.90 -15.22 32.74
CA LYS A 30 -12.21 -15.62 34.12
C LYS A 30 -11.72 -14.56 35.12
N ALA A 31 -10.53 -14.01 34.93
CA ALA A 31 -10.00 -12.94 35.76
C ALA A 31 -10.81 -11.64 35.63
N LEU A 32 -11.22 -11.24 34.43
CA LEU A 32 -12.06 -10.05 34.23
C LEU A 32 -13.42 -10.19 34.94
N VAL A 33 -14.03 -11.37 34.88
CA VAL A 33 -15.28 -11.66 35.61
C VAL A 33 -15.06 -11.64 37.12
N ALA A 34 -13.97 -12.23 37.61
CA ALA A 34 -13.62 -12.21 39.03
C ALA A 34 -13.41 -10.79 39.57
N ASN A 35 -12.97 -9.86 38.72
CA ASN A 35 -12.78 -8.45 39.05
C ASN A 35 -14.04 -7.57 38.80
N GLY A 36 -15.21 -8.18 38.58
CA GLY A 36 -16.49 -7.47 38.64
C GLY A 36 -17.13 -7.11 37.30
N LEU A 37 -16.55 -7.49 36.16
CA LEU A 37 -17.25 -7.43 34.87
C LEU A 37 -18.31 -8.53 34.78
N LYS A 38 -19.48 -8.20 34.20
CA LYS A 38 -20.51 -9.22 34.00
C LYS A 38 -20.11 -10.15 32.84
N PRO A 39 -20.41 -11.46 32.92
CA PRO A 39 -20.16 -12.40 31.83
C PRO A 39 -20.71 -11.97 30.46
N ASP A 40 -21.85 -11.28 30.43
CA ASP A 40 -22.52 -10.80 29.20
C ASP A 40 -21.96 -9.47 28.69
N ASP A 41 -21.12 -8.78 29.48
CA ASP A 41 -20.46 -7.54 29.08
C ASP A 41 -19.14 -7.81 28.33
N ILE A 42 -18.63 -9.05 28.36
CA ILE A 42 -17.38 -9.44 27.70
C ILE A 42 -17.68 -10.38 26.54
N PHE A 43 -17.32 -9.96 25.33
CA PHE A 43 -17.37 -10.80 24.15
C PHE A 43 -15.98 -11.35 23.82
N TYR A 44 -15.90 -12.65 23.58
CA TYR A 44 -14.79 -13.34 22.92
C TYR A 44 -15.35 -14.57 22.21
N ASP A 45 -14.72 -15.03 21.14
CA ASP A 45 -15.22 -16.18 20.39
C ASP A 45 -15.09 -17.45 21.24
N LYS A 46 -16.20 -18.05 21.69
CA LYS A 46 -16.19 -19.19 22.62
C LYS A 46 -15.96 -20.58 22.02
N PHE A 47 -16.11 -20.86 20.71
CA PHE A 47 -15.52 -22.01 19.94
C PHE A 47 -16.30 -22.34 18.65
N SER A 48 -15.50 -22.70 17.63
CA SER A 48 -15.68 -23.49 16.40
C SER A 48 -17.09 -23.74 15.85
N ILE A 49 -17.38 -23.02 14.75
CA ILE A 49 -18.31 -23.31 13.65
C ILE A 49 -19.38 -24.37 13.99
N GLN A 50 -20.53 -23.91 14.48
CA GLN A 50 -21.78 -24.63 14.25
C GLN A 50 -22.26 -24.30 12.84
N ALA A 51 -22.57 -25.33 12.04
CA ALA A 51 -23.06 -25.17 10.68
C ALA A 51 -24.26 -24.20 10.66
N GLY A 52 -24.09 -23.04 10.01
CA GLY A 52 -25.13 -22.02 9.84
C GLY A 52 -24.90 -20.68 10.54
N HIS A 53 -23.90 -20.54 11.43
CA HIS A 53 -23.55 -19.25 12.03
C HIS A 53 -22.27 -18.66 11.41
N ASP A 54 -22.41 -17.45 10.86
CA ASP A 54 -21.29 -16.69 10.29
C ASP A 54 -20.58 -15.92 11.41
N ILE A 55 -19.42 -16.42 11.84
CA ILE A 55 -18.53 -15.81 12.85
C ILE A 55 -18.26 -14.33 12.52
N LYS A 56 -18.22 -13.99 11.23
CA LYS A 56 -18.02 -12.63 10.75
C LYS A 56 -19.13 -11.69 11.19
N LYS A 57 -20.39 -12.14 11.16
CA LYS A 57 -21.54 -11.35 11.57
C LYS A 57 -21.55 -11.10 13.08
N SER A 58 -21.11 -12.09 13.87
CA SER A 58 -21.02 -11.93 15.32
C SER A 58 -19.96 -10.90 15.73
N ILE A 59 -18.85 -10.85 15.01
CA ILE A 59 -17.76 -9.90 15.27
C ILE A 59 -18.09 -8.50 14.73
N GLU A 60 -18.65 -8.39 13.52
CA GLU A 60 -19.17 -7.11 13.00
C GLU A 60 -20.26 -6.55 13.93
N SER A 61 -21.14 -7.40 14.47
CA SER A 61 -22.17 -7.00 15.44
C SER A 61 -21.60 -6.58 16.79
N ALA A 62 -20.51 -7.20 17.27
CA ALA A 62 -19.85 -6.81 18.51
C ALA A 62 -19.14 -5.46 18.36
N LEU A 63 -18.38 -5.27 17.27
CA LEU A 63 -17.71 -4.01 16.95
C LEU A 63 -18.69 -2.86 16.68
N ALA A 64 -19.88 -3.15 16.16
CA ALA A 64 -20.95 -2.18 15.97
C ALA A 64 -21.81 -1.94 17.22
N SER A 65 -21.50 -2.57 18.36
CA SER A 65 -22.27 -2.37 19.58
C SER A 65 -22.12 -0.92 20.07
N PRO A 66 -23.23 -0.20 20.32
CA PRO A 66 -23.18 1.16 20.86
C PRO A 66 -22.68 1.19 22.32
N ASN A 67 -22.59 0.04 22.98
CA ASN A 67 -22.13 -0.09 24.36
C ASN A 67 -20.68 -0.53 24.47
N LEU A 68 -20.01 -0.81 23.34
CA LEU A 68 -18.61 -1.22 23.30
C LEU A 68 -17.72 -0.07 23.76
N GLN A 69 -17.04 -0.27 24.87
CA GLN A 69 -16.22 0.73 25.53
C GLN A 69 -14.73 0.45 25.39
N LEU A 70 -14.31 -0.80 25.16
CA LEU A 70 -12.91 -1.18 25.05
C LEU A 70 -12.73 -2.45 24.20
N VAL A 71 -11.76 -2.42 23.29
CA VAL A 71 -11.32 -3.61 22.55
C VAL A 71 -9.95 -4.03 23.07
N VAL A 72 -9.85 -5.20 23.69
CA VAL A 72 -8.58 -5.79 24.11
C VAL A 72 -8.05 -6.65 22.96
N THR A 73 -6.89 -6.32 22.42
CA THR A 73 -6.30 -7.05 21.29
C THR A 73 -5.09 -7.84 21.74
N VAL A 74 -5.19 -9.18 21.69
CA VAL A 74 -4.11 -10.11 22.06
C VAL A 74 -3.21 -10.34 20.84
N LEU A 75 -2.14 -9.56 20.77
CA LEU A 75 -1.10 -9.66 19.76
C LEU A 75 -0.19 -10.85 20.09
N SER A 76 -0.14 -11.85 19.24
CA SER A 76 0.73 -13.02 19.39
C SER A 76 1.31 -13.43 18.05
N ARG A 77 2.26 -14.36 18.01
CA ARG A 77 2.71 -14.99 16.74
C ARG A 77 1.57 -15.65 15.96
N ASN A 78 0.56 -16.18 16.65
CA ASN A 78 -0.60 -16.81 16.01
C ASN A 78 -1.53 -15.75 15.39
N LEU A 79 -1.59 -14.57 16.00
CA LEU A 79 -2.30 -13.42 15.45
C LEU A 79 -1.55 -12.78 14.27
N LEU A 80 -0.22 -12.65 14.39
CA LEU A 80 0.68 -11.96 13.45
C LEU A 80 1.37 -12.93 12.47
N CYS A 81 0.60 -13.82 11.83
CA CYS A 81 1.13 -14.82 10.88
C CYS A 81 0.60 -14.62 9.45
N GLU A 82 1.42 -14.96 8.47
CA GLU A 82 1.27 -14.72 7.02
C GLU A 82 -0.04 -15.23 6.40
N HIS A 83 -0.68 -16.22 7.03
CA HIS A 83 -1.85 -16.91 6.48
C HIS A 83 -3.17 -16.65 7.23
N LYS A 84 -3.17 -15.79 8.25
CA LYS A 84 -4.38 -15.46 9.03
C LYS A 84 -4.78 -14.00 8.82
N TYR A 85 -5.52 -13.76 7.74
CA TYR A 85 -6.04 -12.44 7.35
C TYR A 85 -7.03 -11.82 8.37
N TRP A 86 -7.53 -12.62 9.31
CA TRP A 86 -8.71 -12.31 10.12
C TRP A 86 -8.53 -11.23 11.19
N PRO A 87 -7.42 -11.13 11.94
CA PRO A 87 -7.30 -10.11 12.98
C PRO A 87 -6.96 -8.71 12.48
N LYS A 88 -6.32 -8.60 11.30
CA LYS A 88 -5.95 -7.32 10.70
C LYS A 88 -7.18 -6.46 10.43
N ARG A 89 -8.25 -7.08 9.90
CA ARG A 89 -9.51 -6.38 9.58
C ARG A 89 -10.26 -5.93 10.83
N GLU A 90 -10.30 -6.73 11.89
CA GLU A 90 -11.00 -6.39 13.14
C GLU A 90 -10.32 -5.24 13.88
N PHE A 91 -8.99 -5.30 13.96
CA PHE A 91 -8.18 -4.22 14.52
C PHE A 91 -8.29 -2.94 13.68
N GLU A 92 -8.21 -3.05 12.35
CA GLU A 92 -8.42 -1.92 11.43
C GLU A 92 -9.84 -1.34 11.51
N LEU A 93 -10.85 -2.17 11.73
CA LEU A 93 -12.23 -1.71 11.96
C LEU A 93 -12.35 -1.01 13.31
N ALA A 94 -11.77 -1.54 14.39
CA ALA A 94 -11.77 -0.89 15.70
C ALA A 94 -11.07 0.49 15.64
N GLN A 95 -9.93 0.58 14.95
CA GLN A 95 -9.27 1.86 14.67
C GLN A 95 -10.15 2.79 13.82
N ARG A 96 -10.81 2.27 12.78
CA ARG A 96 -11.71 3.05 11.91
C ARG A 96 -12.92 3.60 12.65
N TYR A 97 -13.44 2.86 13.62
CA TYR A 97 -14.54 3.30 14.50
C TYR A 97 -14.07 4.17 15.68
N GLY A 98 -12.77 4.43 15.81
CA GLY A 98 -12.21 5.24 16.90
C GLY A 98 -12.39 4.58 18.28
N LEU A 99 -12.54 3.25 18.32
CA LEU A 99 -12.69 2.52 19.56
C LEU A 99 -11.35 2.51 20.30
N PRO A 100 -11.34 2.69 21.63
CA PRO A 100 -10.12 2.57 22.40
C PRO A 100 -9.67 1.10 22.38
N ILE A 101 -8.37 0.92 22.05
CA ILE A 101 -7.77 -0.40 21.94
C ILE A 101 -6.76 -0.59 23.07
N PHE A 102 -6.87 -1.71 23.77
CA PHE A 102 -5.93 -2.18 24.78
C PHE A 102 -5.08 -3.32 24.22
N PRO A 103 -3.90 -3.04 23.64
CA PRO A 103 -3.01 -4.03 23.06
C PRO A 103 -2.24 -4.83 24.13
N VAL A 104 -2.27 -6.16 24.02
CA VAL A 104 -1.51 -7.09 24.87
C VAL A 104 -0.60 -7.93 23.98
N TRP A 105 0.72 -7.83 24.17
CA TRP A 105 1.69 -8.67 23.46
C TRP A 105 1.94 -9.98 24.21
N LEU A 106 1.64 -11.11 23.59
CA LEU A 106 1.84 -12.46 24.11
C LEU A 106 3.05 -13.10 23.39
N GLY A 107 4.23 -12.97 23.97
CA GLY A 107 5.49 -13.43 23.36
C GLY A 107 6.69 -13.35 24.30
N HIS A 108 7.78 -14.03 23.94
CA HIS A 108 8.99 -14.13 24.77
C HIS A 108 9.93 -12.91 24.68
N ASP A 109 9.85 -12.11 23.61
CA ASP A 109 10.66 -10.91 23.40
C ASP A 109 9.88 -9.82 22.62
N PHE A 110 10.13 -8.56 22.93
CA PHE A 110 9.57 -7.40 22.26
C PHE A 110 10.31 -7.05 20.95
N GLY A 111 11.56 -7.49 20.77
CA GLY A 111 12.26 -7.37 19.48
C GLY A 111 11.59 -8.20 18.37
N ASP A 112 11.08 -9.37 18.75
CA ASP A 112 10.25 -10.21 17.90
C ASP A 112 8.88 -9.55 17.60
N PHE A 113 8.28 -8.88 18.58
CA PHE A 113 7.05 -8.11 18.39
C PHE A 113 7.20 -7.03 17.31
N ASP A 114 8.19 -6.14 17.45
CA ASP A 114 8.40 -5.04 16.49
C ASP A 114 8.66 -5.57 15.07
N THR A 115 9.40 -6.68 14.97
CA THR A 115 9.66 -7.35 13.69
C THR A 115 8.39 -7.92 13.06
N LEU A 116 7.58 -8.65 13.84
CA LEU A 116 6.33 -9.26 13.36
C LEU A 116 5.27 -8.20 13.04
N VAL A 117 5.16 -7.15 13.85
CA VAL A 117 4.28 -6.00 13.59
C VAL A 117 4.68 -5.29 12.31
N ARG A 118 5.97 -4.99 12.09
CA ARG A 118 6.43 -4.36 10.84
C ARG A 118 6.12 -5.21 9.62
N LYS A 119 6.30 -6.53 9.74
CA LYS A 119 6.12 -7.46 8.62
C LYS A 119 4.65 -7.70 8.28
N TYR A 120 3.81 -7.93 9.29
CA TYR A 120 2.47 -8.46 9.07
C TYR A 120 1.34 -7.48 9.42
N SER A 121 1.61 -6.44 10.21
CA SER A 121 0.58 -5.46 10.61
C SER A 121 1.17 -4.07 10.87
N PRO A 122 1.68 -3.38 9.84
CA PRO A 122 2.39 -2.10 9.99
C PRO A 122 1.52 -0.97 10.60
N THR A 123 0.20 -1.12 10.62
CA THR A 123 -0.76 -0.22 11.31
C THR A 123 -0.67 -0.29 12.83
N LEU A 124 -0.07 -1.35 13.39
CA LEU A 124 0.25 -1.50 14.81
C LEU A 124 1.56 -0.80 15.20
N LYS A 125 2.30 -0.22 14.23
CA LYS A 125 3.58 0.45 14.49
C LYS A 125 3.37 1.69 15.36
N GLY A 126 4.12 1.79 16.46
CA GLY A 126 4.05 2.90 17.42
C GLY A 126 2.99 2.73 18.52
N ILE A 127 2.22 1.63 18.49
CA ILE A 127 1.30 1.28 19.56
C ILE A 127 2.08 0.62 20.71
N ARG A 128 1.91 1.14 21.92
CA ARG A 128 2.50 0.55 23.14
C ARG A 128 1.62 -0.59 23.60
N ALA A 129 2.19 -1.79 23.68
CA ALA A 129 1.50 -3.00 24.16
C ALA A 129 1.99 -3.41 25.54
N LEU A 130 1.08 -3.94 26.37
CA LEU A 130 1.45 -4.61 27.60
C LEU A 130 2.10 -5.95 27.25
N SER A 131 3.37 -6.14 27.60
CA SER A 131 4.10 -7.38 27.31
C SER A 131 3.79 -8.46 28.34
N VAL A 132 3.42 -9.64 27.86
CA VAL A 132 3.10 -10.83 28.64
C VAL A 132 3.98 -11.97 28.12
N THR A 133 4.87 -12.46 28.97
CA THR A 133 5.76 -13.58 28.66
C THR A 133 5.14 -14.88 29.16
N CYS A 134 5.11 -15.90 28.30
CA CYS A 134 4.73 -17.26 28.70
C CYS A 134 5.91 -17.99 29.34
N ASP A 135 5.62 -18.97 30.20
CA ASP A 135 6.61 -19.95 30.62
C ASP A 135 7.16 -20.72 29.41
N SER A 136 8.49 -20.85 29.35
CA SER A 136 9.18 -21.42 28.19
C SER A 136 8.97 -22.92 27.99
N GLN A 137 8.53 -23.65 29.01
CA GLN A 137 8.35 -25.11 28.97
C GLN A 137 6.89 -25.50 28.70
N THR A 138 5.95 -24.76 29.27
CA THR A 138 4.50 -25.05 29.23
C THR A 138 3.73 -24.16 28.26
N GLY A 139 4.28 -23.00 27.89
CA GLY A 139 3.58 -22.01 27.06
C GLY A 139 2.39 -21.33 27.75
N ILE A 140 2.20 -21.60 29.05
CA ILE A 140 1.13 -21.06 29.89
C ILE A 140 1.59 -19.72 30.50
N VAL A 141 0.66 -18.78 30.65
CA VAL A 141 0.89 -17.52 31.38
C VAL A 141 0.53 -17.73 32.84
N GLU A 142 1.40 -17.30 33.77
CA GLU A 142 1.12 -17.41 35.20
C GLU A 142 -0.14 -16.64 35.62
N ASP A 143 -0.94 -17.20 36.53
CA ASP A 143 -2.20 -16.60 37.01
C ASP A 143 -2.02 -15.17 37.55
N LYS A 144 -0.88 -14.89 38.19
CA LYS A 144 -0.55 -13.56 38.68
C LYS A 144 -0.44 -12.53 37.54
N ILE A 145 0.17 -12.91 36.42
CA ILE A 145 0.31 -12.04 35.25
C ILE A 145 -1.06 -11.83 34.60
N ILE A 146 -1.88 -12.88 34.52
CA ILE A 146 -3.26 -12.77 34.02
C ILE A 146 -4.09 -11.79 34.86
N GLN A 147 -3.93 -11.85 36.19
CA GLN A 147 -4.58 -10.94 37.13
C GLN A 147 -4.09 -9.50 36.94
N ASP A 148 -2.78 -9.28 36.82
CA ASP A 148 -2.21 -7.94 36.57
C ASP A 148 -2.73 -7.35 35.23
N VAL A 149 -2.87 -8.17 34.19
CA VAL A 149 -3.45 -7.75 32.91
C VAL A 149 -4.92 -7.35 33.09
N ALA A 150 -5.72 -8.17 33.80
CA ALA A 150 -7.13 -7.87 34.07
C ALA A 150 -7.30 -6.57 34.85
N ASP A 151 -6.47 -6.32 35.86
CA ASP A 151 -6.49 -5.09 36.66
C ASP A 151 -6.16 -3.85 35.80
N ASN A 152 -5.22 -3.96 34.87
CA ASN A 152 -4.90 -2.87 33.94
C ASN A 152 -6.06 -2.60 32.97
N ILE A 153 -6.68 -3.64 32.42
CA ILE A 153 -7.87 -3.50 31.54
C ILE A 153 -9.00 -2.76 32.28
N ILE A 154 -9.25 -3.10 33.54
CA ILE A 154 -10.32 -2.49 34.34
C ILE A 154 -10.03 -1.02 34.67
N LYS A 155 -8.76 -0.65 34.85
CA LYS A 155 -8.38 0.76 35.04
C LYS A 155 -8.64 1.61 33.80
N GLU A 156 -8.50 1.02 32.60
CA GLU A 156 -8.76 1.70 31.33
C GLU A 156 -10.25 1.81 30.99
N LEU A 157 -11.10 1.02 31.65
CA LEU A 157 -12.55 1.13 31.44
C LEU A 157 -13.08 2.47 32.01
N PRO A 158 -13.94 3.18 31.27
CA PRO A 158 -14.56 4.41 31.76
C PRO A 158 -15.31 4.15 33.08
N LYS A 159 -14.92 4.81 34.16
CA LYS A 159 -15.69 4.78 35.41
C LYS A 159 -17.06 5.38 35.11
N THR A 160 -18.11 4.58 35.24
CA THR A 160 -19.48 4.94 34.86
C THR A 160 -19.92 6.29 35.45
N THR A 161 -19.89 7.37 34.67
CA THR A 161 -20.70 8.55 34.97
C THR A 161 -22.06 8.29 34.34
N LYS A 162 -23.07 8.00 35.17
CA LYS A 162 -24.47 7.94 34.72
C LYS A 162 -24.78 9.22 33.94
N ARG A 163 -25.07 9.10 32.64
CA ARG A 163 -25.63 10.19 31.84
C ARG A 163 -27.01 10.50 32.43
N SER A 164 -27.11 11.53 33.28
CA SER A 164 -28.39 12.02 33.76
C SER A 164 -29.16 12.63 32.58
N ASN A 165 -30.37 12.16 32.35
CA ASN A 165 -31.30 12.78 31.41
C ASN A 165 -31.71 14.15 31.96
N ALA A 166 -31.02 15.21 31.55
CA ALA A 166 -31.55 16.57 31.59
C ALA A 166 -32.08 16.86 30.17
N GLY A 167 -33.40 17.05 30.05
CA GLY A 167 -34.05 17.33 28.78
C GLY A 167 -33.48 18.60 28.14
N PHE A 168 -33.00 18.49 26.91
CA PHE A 168 -32.57 19.63 26.11
C PHE A 168 -33.69 20.02 25.15
N GLY A 169 -34.20 21.24 25.32
CA GLY A 169 -35.25 21.83 24.51
C GLY A 169 -34.87 21.97 23.02
N VAL A 170 -35.90 21.99 22.18
CA VAL A 170 -35.89 21.91 20.72
C VAL A 170 -34.94 22.92 20.03
N LEU A 171 -34.60 24.05 20.67
CA LEU A 171 -33.62 25.01 20.12
C LEU A 171 -32.18 24.48 20.10
N ALA A 172 -31.77 23.67 21.07
CA ALA A 172 -30.43 23.10 21.13
C ALA A 172 -30.25 21.98 20.08
N LEU A 173 -31.34 21.32 19.68
CA LEU A 173 -31.34 20.27 18.66
C LEU A 173 -30.98 20.85 17.29
N VAL A 174 -31.48 22.05 16.96
CA VAL A 174 -31.18 22.70 15.67
C VAL A 174 -29.73 23.16 15.61
N ALA A 175 -29.21 23.75 16.70
CA ALA A 175 -27.80 24.13 16.80
C ALA A 175 -26.87 22.90 16.79
N ALA A 176 -27.25 21.82 17.48
CA ALA A 176 -26.51 20.56 17.47
C ALA A 176 -26.56 19.86 16.10
N ILE A 177 -27.69 19.90 15.37
CA ILE A 177 -27.78 19.38 14.01
C ILE A 177 -26.91 20.20 13.05
N VAL A 178 -26.87 21.53 13.18
CA VAL A 178 -25.98 22.38 12.37
C VAL A 178 -24.50 22.12 12.69
N VAL A 179 -24.15 21.95 13.97
CA VAL A 179 -22.78 21.61 14.40
C VAL A 179 -22.42 20.17 14.00
N VAL A 180 -23.33 19.21 14.08
CA VAL A 180 -23.12 17.83 13.62
C VAL A 180 -23.00 17.77 12.09
N ILE A 181 -23.80 18.53 11.33
CA ILE A 181 -23.63 18.65 9.86
C ILE A 181 -22.30 19.35 9.52
N ALA A 182 -21.88 20.36 10.29
CA ALA A 182 -20.59 21.05 10.11
C ALA A 182 -19.39 20.18 10.51
N VAL A 183 -19.52 19.33 11.54
CA VAL A 183 -18.48 18.39 12.02
C VAL A 183 -18.42 17.14 11.14
N ILE A 184 -19.54 16.61 10.65
CA ILE A 184 -19.57 15.52 9.66
C ILE A 184 -19.01 16.03 8.31
N SER A 185 -19.23 17.30 7.96
CA SER A 185 -18.58 17.93 6.80
C SER A 185 -17.06 18.07 6.91
N GLN A 186 -16.49 17.98 8.13
CA GLN A 186 -15.04 18.07 8.36
C GLN A 186 -14.32 16.71 8.36
N PHE A 187 -15.05 15.59 8.37
CA PHE A 187 -14.47 14.22 8.32
C PHE A 187 -14.76 13.46 7.01
N ILE A 188 -15.38 14.09 6.02
CA ILE A 188 -15.52 13.57 4.64
C ILE A 188 -14.60 14.36 3.70
N THR A 189 -13.33 14.56 4.06
CA THR A 189 -12.34 14.97 3.05
C THR A 189 -11.86 13.73 2.31
N GLY A 190 -12.76 13.17 1.50
CA GLY A 190 -12.34 12.35 0.37
C GLY A 190 -11.46 13.20 -0.54
N CYS A 191 -10.56 12.57 -1.28
CA CYS A 191 -9.72 13.28 -2.24
C CYS A 191 -10.58 14.11 -3.20
N PRO A 192 -10.07 15.26 -3.68
CA PRO A 192 -10.76 16.02 -4.70
C PRO A 192 -11.05 15.12 -5.91
N ILE A 193 -12.09 15.42 -6.68
CA ILE A 193 -12.36 14.68 -7.92
C ILE A 193 -11.10 14.77 -8.78
N PRO A 194 -10.46 13.64 -9.14
CA PRO A 194 -9.23 13.69 -9.92
C PRO A 194 -9.54 14.29 -11.28
N ASN A 195 -8.71 15.26 -11.71
CA ASN A 195 -8.92 15.93 -12.98
C ASN A 195 -8.63 14.97 -14.13
N ARG A 196 -9.41 15.12 -15.19
CA ARG A 196 -9.17 14.43 -16.45
C ARG A 196 -7.92 15.02 -17.11
N PRO A 197 -6.89 14.21 -17.44
CA PRO A 197 -5.77 14.71 -18.23
C PRO A 197 -6.24 15.07 -19.65
N GLU A 198 -5.64 16.09 -20.23
CA GLU A 198 -5.83 16.43 -21.64
C GLU A 198 -5.46 15.23 -22.51
N ASN A 199 -6.24 14.93 -23.56
CA ASN A 199 -6.05 13.72 -24.39
C ASN A 199 -6.03 12.38 -23.60
N GLY A 200 -6.74 12.33 -22.47
CA GLY A 200 -6.88 11.11 -21.69
C GLY A 200 -8.21 11.01 -20.94
N GLN A 201 -8.30 10.04 -20.04
CA GLN A 201 -9.44 9.75 -19.17
C GLN A 201 -8.93 9.32 -17.78
N VAL A 202 -9.79 9.48 -16.78
CA VAL A 202 -9.55 8.97 -15.43
C VAL A 202 -10.77 8.18 -14.97
N ARG A 203 -10.54 7.02 -14.35
CA ARG A 203 -11.56 6.13 -13.78
C ARG A 203 -11.29 5.94 -12.29
N PHE A 204 -12.34 6.10 -11.48
CA PHE A 204 -12.31 5.87 -10.05
C PHE A 204 -13.72 5.50 -9.57
N GLU A 205 -13.83 4.59 -8.60
CA GLU A 205 -15.12 4.18 -8.03
C GLU A 205 -15.53 5.06 -6.85
N THR A 206 -14.55 5.43 -6.03
CA THR A 206 -14.72 6.23 -4.81
C THR A 206 -13.56 7.23 -4.66
N ARG A 207 -13.66 8.15 -3.70
CA ARG A 207 -12.62 9.15 -3.40
C ARG A 207 -12.16 9.09 -1.94
N THR A 208 -12.42 7.99 -1.25
CA THR A 208 -12.05 7.81 0.15
C THR A 208 -10.59 7.40 0.27
N HIS A 209 -10.02 7.45 1.48
CA HIS A 209 -8.67 6.93 1.70
C HIS A 209 -8.56 5.47 1.18
N GLY A 210 -7.53 5.19 0.38
CA GLY A 210 -7.27 3.89 -0.25
C GLY A 210 -7.93 3.71 -1.62
N SER A 211 -8.81 4.63 -2.04
CA SER A 211 -9.40 4.59 -3.39
C SER A 211 -8.31 4.79 -4.44
N LEU A 212 -8.45 4.11 -5.59
CA LEU A 212 -7.54 4.24 -6.73
C LEU A 212 -8.20 5.02 -7.87
N ALA A 213 -7.45 5.96 -8.43
CA ALA A 213 -7.77 6.66 -9.67
C ALA A 213 -6.81 6.17 -10.76
N THR A 214 -7.36 5.51 -11.78
CA THR A 214 -6.61 4.96 -12.92
C THR A 214 -6.71 5.89 -14.11
N TYR A 215 -5.58 6.21 -14.71
CA TYR A 215 -5.46 7.14 -15.83
C TYR A 215 -5.13 6.39 -17.11
N THR A 216 -5.80 6.75 -18.20
CA THR A 216 -5.57 6.18 -19.54
C THR A 216 -5.51 7.30 -20.58
N CYS A 217 -4.64 7.16 -21.58
CA CYS A 217 -4.54 8.12 -22.67
C CYS A 217 -5.38 7.70 -23.88
N THR A 218 -5.85 8.67 -24.66
CA THR A 218 -6.47 8.39 -25.96
C THR A 218 -5.43 7.91 -26.96
N ALA A 219 -5.87 7.20 -28.00
CA ALA A 219 -4.97 6.70 -29.04
C ALA A 219 -4.05 7.82 -29.61
N GLY A 220 -2.76 7.52 -29.76
CA GLY A 220 -1.74 8.48 -30.18
C GLY A 220 -1.12 9.31 -29.06
N TYR A 221 -1.41 8.98 -27.79
CA TYR A 221 -0.79 9.57 -26.62
C TYR A 221 -0.33 8.49 -25.64
N ASP A 222 0.84 8.67 -25.05
CA ASP A 222 1.41 7.83 -24.01
C ASP A 222 1.33 8.50 -22.65
N LEU A 223 1.18 7.69 -21.60
CA LEU A 223 1.05 8.19 -20.25
C LEU A 223 2.44 8.46 -19.65
N ALA A 224 2.74 9.74 -19.42
CA ALA A 224 3.92 10.17 -18.67
C ALA A 224 3.60 10.24 -17.17
N GLY A 225 4.11 9.25 -16.42
CA GLY A 225 3.94 9.13 -14.97
C GLY A 225 3.26 7.83 -14.55
N LEU A 226 2.82 7.76 -13.29
CA LEU A 226 2.15 6.58 -12.75
C LEU A 226 0.70 6.51 -13.25
N HIS A 227 0.31 5.35 -13.79
CA HIS A 227 -1.03 5.09 -14.30
C HIS A 227 -2.12 4.98 -13.24
N MET A 228 -1.75 4.92 -11.95
CA MET A 228 -2.68 4.93 -10.84
C MET A 228 -2.21 5.91 -9.77
N ARG A 229 -3.18 6.54 -9.12
CA ARG A 229 -2.98 7.35 -7.92
C ARG A 229 -3.89 6.83 -6.82
N GLU A 230 -3.39 6.84 -5.60
CA GLU A 230 -4.12 6.39 -4.42
C GLU A 230 -4.55 7.60 -3.60
N CYS A 231 -5.76 7.59 -3.08
CA CYS A 231 -6.21 8.64 -2.19
C CYS A 231 -5.66 8.38 -0.79
N VAL A 232 -4.80 9.25 -0.27
CA VAL A 232 -4.23 9.14 1.08
C VAL A 232 -4.55 10.42 1.83
N ASN A 233 -5.28 10.30 2.94
CA ASN A 233 -5.64 11.41 3.83
C ASN A 233 -6.24 12.63 3.11
N GLY A 234 -7.11 12.39 2.12
CA GLY A 234 -7.78 13.45 1.35
C GLY A 234 -6.94 14.06 0.24
N GLN A 235 -5.76 13.52 -0.07
CA GLN A 235 -4.97 13.90 -1.24
C GLN A 235 -4.56 12.69 -2.10
N TRP A 236 -4.59 12.87 -3.43
CA TRP A 236 -4.11 11.85 -4.35
C TRP A 236 -2.58 11.78 -4.30
N THR A 237 -2.03 10.58 -4.19
CA THR A 237 -0.59 10.34 -4.19
C THR A 237 0.04 10.74 -5.52
N GLY A 238 1.30 11.18 -5.44
CA GLY A 238 2.10 11.59 -6.59
C GLY A 238 1.52 12.77 -7.38
N SER A 239 2.20 13.11 -8.46
CA SER A 239 1.70 14.06 -9.46
C SER A 239 0.65 13.39 -10.35
N GLN A 240 -0.30 14.19 -10.85
CA GLN A 240 -1.20 13.73 -11.89
C GLN A 240 -0.38 13.36 -13.15
N PRO A 241 -0.57 12.16 -13.73
CA PRO A 241 0.11 11.82 -14.97
C PRO A 241 -0.43 12.67 -16.13
N VAL A 242 0.44 12.90 -17.10
CA VAL A 242 0.12 13.69 -18.31
C VAL A 242 0.08 12.74 -19.50
N CYS A 243 -0.85 12.96 -20.42
CA CYS A 243 -0.85 12.26 -21.70
C CYS A 243 -0.02 13.08 -22.68
N GLU A 244 1.16 12.57 -23.01
CA GLU A 244 2.05 13.18 -23.97
C GLU A 244 1.82 12.53 -25.33
N LYS A 245 1.93 13.29 -26.41
CA LYS A 245 1.71 12.76 -27.76
C LYS A 245 2.74 11.66 -28.02
N THR A 246 2.28 10.48 -28.42
CA THR A 246 3.16 9.39 -28.83
C THR A 246 3.98 9.86 -30.01
N VAL A 247 5.29 9.98 -29.81
CA VAL A 247 6.22 10.31 -30.88
C VAL A 247 6.83 9.02 -31.39
N VAL A 248 6.51 8.66 -32.62
CA VAL A 248 7.18 7.54 -33.28
C VAL A 248 8.57 8.01 -33.69
N LEU A 249 9.59 7.43 -33.08
CA LEU A 249 10.98 7.74 -33.38
C LEU A 249 11.52 6.80 -34.46
N CYS A 250 12.28 7.34 -35.40
CA CYS A 250 13.08 6.53 -36.30
C CYS A 250 14.19 5.76 -35.55
N PRO A 251 14.62 4.60 -36.06
CA PRO A 251 15.66 3.80 -35.42
C PRO A 251 17.00 4.56 -35.36
N PRO A 252 17.90 4.24 -34.40
CA PRO A 252 19.29 4.74 -34.43
C PRO A 252 19.96 4.42 -35.76
N VAL A 253 20.80 5.35 -36.26
CA VAL A 253 21.53 5.19 -37.52
C VAL A 253 23.02 5.18 -37.22
N GLU A 254 23.73 4.22 -37.82
CA GLU A 254 25.19 4.15 -37.77
C GLU A 254 25.81 4.68 -39.07
N GLY A 255 27.02 5.23 -38.96
CA GLY A 255 27.80 5.69 -40.10
C GLY A 255 28.11 4.57 -41.10
N PRO A 256 28.30 4.88 -42.39
CA PRO A 256 28.80 3.90 -43.35
C PRO A 256 30.23 3.51 -43.01
N ALA A 257 30.66 2.34 -43.49
CA ALA A 257 32.06 1.93 -43.40
C ALA A 257 32.95 3.02 -44.01
N ASN A 258 34.04 3.39 -43.33
CA ASN A 258 34.92 4.51 -43.72
C ASN A 258 34.20 5.86 -43.81
N GLY A 259 33.21 6.07 -42.96
CA GLY A 259 32.49 7.34 -42.83
C GLY A 259 31.86 7.52 -41.47
N ALA A 260 31.16 8.62 -41.30
CA ALA A 260 30.45 9.01 -40.09
C ALA A 260 29.03 9.51 -40.43
N VAL A 261 28.16 9.52 -39.42
CA VAL A 261 26.80 10.07 -39.52
C VAL A 261 26.59 11.11 -38.44
N GLN A 262 25.96 12.22 -38.81
CA GLN A 262 25.46 13.24 -37.91
C GLN A 262 23.94 13.25 -37.99
N VAL A 263 23.28 13.07 -36.85
CA VAL A 263 21.82 12.95 -36.75
C VAL A 263 21.27 14.17 -36.02
N SER A 264 20.35 14.93 -36.63
CA SER A 264 19.72 16.10 -35.98
C SER A 264 18.76 15.73 -34.86
N GLY A 265 18.15 14.55 -34.98
CA GLY A 265 17.15 13.98 -34.09
C GLY A 265 16.57 12.73 -34.72
N ARG A 266 15.49 12.18 -34.14
CA ARG A 266 14.86 10.94 -34.61
C ARG A 266 13.35 11.07 -34.79
N GLN A 267 12.80 12.28 -34.82
CA GLN A 267 11.37 12.54 -35.03
C GLN A 267 11.09 12.81 -36.51
N THR A 268 9.82 12.68 -36.94
CA THR A 268 9.41 13.03 -38.30
C THR A 268 9.88 14.45 -38.67
N GLY A 269 10.63 14.56 -39.78
CA GLY A 269 11.26 15.79 -40.24
C GLY A 269 12.77 15.89 -39.95
N ASP A 270 13.29 15.11 -39.02
CA ASP A 270 14.73 15.06 -38.71
C ASP A 270 15.55 14.44 -39.84
N ARG A 271 16.85 14.79 -39.90
CA ARG A 271 17.77 14.31 -40.94
C ARG A 271 19.00 13.63 -40.35
N ALA A 272 19.39 12.52 -40.96
CA ALA A 272 20.71 11.92 -40.78
C ALA A 272 21.57 12.31 -41.98
N ARG A 273 22.70 12.98 -41.75
CA ARG A 273 23.66 13.38 -42.78
C ARG A 273 24.93 12.56 -42.64
N PHE A 274 25.34 11.96 -43.75
CA PHE A 274 26.52 11.11 -43.82
C PHE A 274 27.74 11.90 -44.34
N THR A 275 28.91 11.44 -43.94
CA THR A 275 30.20 11.97 -44.40
C THR A 275 31.16 10.80 -44.59
N CYS A 276 31.99 10.86 -45.64
CA CYS A 276 33.05 9.87 -45.83
C CYS A 276 34.37 10.36 -45.23
N ALA A 277 35.17 9.44 -44.73
CA ALA A 277 36.51 9.73 -44.24
C ALA A 277 37.42 10.24 -45.38
N PRO A 278 38.51 10.96 -45.06
CA PRO A 278 39.48 11.37 -46.06
C PRO A 278 39.99 10.18 -46.88
N GLY A 279 40.07 10.35 -48.21
CA GLY A 279 40.44 9.27 -49.13
C GLY A 279 39.28 8.42 -49.64
N TYR A 280 38.04 8.68 -49.18
CA TYR A 280 36.84 8.00 -49.65
C TYR A 280 35.85 8.99 -50.30
N GLU A 281 35.07 8.52 -51.26
CA GLU A 281 34.02 9.23 -51.98
C GLU A 281 32.66 8.57 -51.71
N MET A 282 31.62 9.40 -51.56
CA MET A 282 30.27 8.94 -51.27
C MET A 282 29.56 8.45 -52.53
N LYS A 283 28.93 7.28 -52.48
CA LYS A 283 27.94 6.83 -53.46
C LYS A 283 26.55 6.79 -52.81
N GLY A 284 25.58 7.40 -53.49
CA GLY A 284 24.20 7.53 -53.02
C GLY A 284 23.91 8.88 -52.36
N THR A 285 22.83 8.94 -51.60
CA THR A 285 22.32 10.18 -51.00
C THR A 285 23.08 10.56 -49.73
N GLN A 286 23.48 11.84 -49.64
CA GLN A 286 24.19 12.37 -48.47
C GLN A 286 23.34 12.44 -47.20
N SER A 287 22.01 12.44 -47.33
CA SER A 287 21.12 12.49 -46.17
C SER A 287 19.84 11.69 -46.36
N THR A 288 19.34 11.11 -45.27
CA THR A 288 18.02 10.51 -45.19
C THR A 288 17.09 11.34 -44.28
N LEU A 289 15.78 11.24 -44.52
CA LEU A 289 14.75 11.98 -43.80
C LEU A 289 13.95 11.01 -42.91
N CYS A 290 13.76 11.34 -41.64
CA CYS A 290 12.86 10.58 -40.78
C CYS A 290 11.41 10.92 -41.15
N GLN A 291 10.63 9.93 -41.53
CA GLN A 291 9.21 10.07 -41.84
C GLN A 291 8.44 8.91 -41.21
N ASP A 292 7.51 9.25 -40.31
CA ASP A 292 6.59 8.31 -39.66
C ASP A 292 7.29 7.09 -39.02
N GLY A 293 8.45 7.34 -38.39
CA GLY A 293 9.24 6.29 -37.72
C GLY A 293 10.20 5.51 -38.62
N VAL A 294 10.32 5.86 -39.90
CA VAL A 294 11.24 5.22 -40.84
C VAL A 294 12.17 6.25 -41.49
N TRP A 295 13.45 5.90 -41.64
CA TRP A 295 14.38 6.70 -42.44
C TRP A 295 14.11 6.46 -43.92
N VAL A 296 13.64 7.49 -44.61
CA VAL A 296 13.39 7.47 -46.05
C VAL A 296 14.68 7.80 -46.80
N GLY A 297 15.06 6.89 -47.70
CA GLY A 297 16.28 6.93 -48.49
C GLY A 297 17.32 5.92 -48.01
N ASP A 298 18.19 5.49 -48.92
CA ASP A 298 19.19 4.46 -48.63
C ASP A 298 20.43 5.07 -47.95
N LYS A 299 21.02 4.29 -47.04
CA LYS A 299 22.33 4.59 -46.44
C LYS A 299 23.40 4.57 -47.54
N PRO A 300 24.20 5.64 -47.71
CA PRO A 300 25.22 5.69 -48.75
C PRO A 300 26.40 4.78 -48.42
N THR A 301 27.21 4.46 -49.42
CA THR A 301 28.50 3.78 -49.25
C THR A 301 29.65 4.77 -49.44
N CYS A 302 30.78 4.51 -48.78
CA CYS A 302 32.01 5.27 -48.95
C CYS A 302 33.04 4.37 -49.65
N GLU A 303 33.38 4.71 -50.89
CA GLU A 303 34.31 3.95 -51.73
C GLU A 303 35.66 4.66 -51.78
N PRO A 304 36.80 3.95 -51.81
CA PRO A 304 38.10 4.60 -51.94
C PRO A 304 38.14 5.49 -53.18
N LYS A 305 38.57 6.76 -53.01
CA LYS A 305 38.95 7.61 -54.13
C LYS A 305 40.13 6.91 -54.79
N GLY A 306 39.94 6.40 -56.00
CA GLY A 306 41.02 5.78 -56.78
C GLY A 306 42.21 6.72 -56.77
N LYS A 307 43.27 6.34 -56.07
CA LYS A 307 44.56 7.02 -56.18
C LYS A 307 45.36 6.23 -57.17
N ASP A 308 45.75 6.89 -58.24
CA ASP A 308 46.83 6.45 -59.13
C ASP A 308 47.99 5.96 -58.27
N VAL A 309 48.27 4.67 -58.39
CA VAL A 309 49.34 4.00 -57.65
C VAL A 309 50.64 4.30 -58.38
N TYR A 310 51.47 5.19 -57.83
CA TYR A 310 52.88 5.22 -58.15
C TYR A 310 53.59 4.29 -57.15
N TYR A 311 54.12 3.17 -57.65
CA TYR A 311 55.04 2.33 -56.89
C TYR A 311 56.44 2.97 -56.98
N GLU A 312 56.96 3.52 -55.88
CA GLU A 312 58.40 3.66 -55.73
C GLU A 312 58.96 2.32 -55.26
N ILE A 313 59.70 1.65 -56.16
CA ILE A 313 60.42 0.41 -55.87
C ILE A 313 61.70 0.81 -55.13
N ASN A 314 61.72 0.69 -53.80
CA ASN A 314 62.97 0.73 -53.04
C ASN A 314 63.50 -0.71 -52.91
N MET A 315 64.53 -1.02 -53.71
CA MET A 315 65.39 -2.19 -53.53
C MET A 315 66.38 -1.91 -52.42
N GLU A 316 66.30 -2.62 -51.30
CA GLU A 316 67.43 -2.80 -50.38
C GLU A 316 67.83 -4.28 -50.34
N LEU A 317 69.15 -4.51 -50.50
CA LEU A 317 69.82 -5.81 -50.49
C LEU A 317 69.85 -6.38 -49.07
N TYR A 318 69.54 -7.66 -48.93
CA TYR A 318 69.68 -8.40 -47.67
C TYR A 318 70.86 -9.38 -47.80
N GLU A 319 71.89 -9.22 -46.97
CA GLU A 319 72.93 -10.23 -46.78
C GLU A 319 72.42 -11.28 -45.78
N ILE A 320 72.54 -12.56 -46.14
CA ILE A 320 72.23 -13.69 -45.26
C ILE A 320 73.52 -14.07 -44.52
N PRO A 321 73.60 -13.96 -43.18
CA PRO A 321 74.75 -14.44 -42.43
C PRO A 321 74.72 -15.98 -42.27
N GLU A 322 75.90 -16.60 -42.33
CA GLU A 322 76.13 -18.00 -41.91
C GLU A 322 75.86 -18.21 -40.41
#